data_AF-A0A9E3YHT1-F1
#
_entry.id   AF-A0A9E3YHT1-F1
#
_cell.length_a   1.000
_cell.length_b   1.000
_cell.length_c   1.000
_cell.angle_alpha   90.00
_cell.angle_beta   90.00
_cell.angle_gamma   90.00
#
_symmetry.space_group_name_H-M   'P 1'
#
loop_
_entity.id
_entity.type
_entity.pdbx_description
1 polymer ?
#
loop_
_entity_poly.entity_id
_entity_poly.type
_entity_poly.pdbx_seq_one_letter_code
_entity_poly.pdbx_strand_id
1 'polypeptide(L)'
;MTRIATRTVGAAEVTILTDGGIDFGTELFPGTLPDHIAALMRRQHAASIATNFNAVLIREAGRTVLCDAGPRDLFGPTCGFLPQAMAEAGLDPVQVDTLFATHLHPDHIAGMITPQGAAVFPNAELVVTRAEQAFWADEAATG
;
A
#
# COMPACT_ATOMS: atom_id res chain seq x y z
N MET A 1 -18.43 2.07 -6.02
CA MET A 1 -18.44 1.41 -4.70
C MET A 1 -17.49 2.17 -3.80
N THR A 2 -17.73 2.19 -2.49
CA THR A 2 -16.82 2.82 -1.53
C THR A 2 -15.44 2.17 -1.59
N ARG A 3 -14.38 2.97 -1.41
CA ARG A 3 -12.99 2.52 -1.33
C ARG A 3 -12.45 2.55 0.09
N ILE A 4 -13.31 2.85 1.07
CA ILE A 4 -12.89 3.03 2.45
C ILE A 4 -13.66 2.10 3.40
N ALA A 5 -12.98 1.70 4.46
CA ALA A 5 -13.61 1.01 5.58
C ALA A 5 -13.04 1.55 6.89
N THR A 6 -13.90 2.17 7.71
CA THR A 6 -13.50 2.84 8.95
C THR A 6 -13.95 2.06 10.18
N ARG A 7 -13.06 1.99 11.17
CA ARG A 7 -13.28 1.42 12.49
C ARG A 7 -12.60 2.26 13.56
N THR A 8 -13.24 2.37 14.72
CA THR A 8 -12.60 2.92 15.91
C THR A 8 -11.83 1.82 16.63
N VAL A 9 -10.57 2.10 17.00
CA VAL A 9 -9.71 1.21 17.78
C VAL A 9 -9.19 2.01 18.98
N GLY A 10 -9.75 1.79 20.16
CA GLY A 10 -9.46 2.64 21.31
C GLY A 10 -9.88 4.09 21.04
N ALA A 11 -8.95 5.04 21.16
CA ALA A 11 -9.19 6.45 20.85
C ALA A 11 -8.87 6.83 19.39
N ALA A 12 -8.30 5.89 18.60
CA ALA A 12 -7.95 6.12 17.22
C ALA A 12 -9.11 5.79 16.26
N GLU A 13 -9.26 6.61 15.23
CA GLU A 13 -10.01 6.27 14.02
C GLU A 13 -9.05 5.65 13.01
N VAL A 14 -9.34 4.43 12.57
CA VAL A 14 -8.56 3.69 11.58
C VAL A 14 -9.40 3.49 10.33
N THR A 15 -8.91 3.97 9.19
CA THR A 15 -9.57 3.85 7.90
C THR A 15 -8.66 3.11 6.93
N ILE A 16 -9.15 1.99 6.41
CA ILE A 16 -8.52 1.32 5.27
C ILE A 16 -8.85 2.10 4.01
N LEU A 17 -7.83 2.41 3.21
CA LEU A 17 -7.95 3.07 1.90
C LEU A 17 -7.54 2.08 0.82
N THR A 18 -8.49 1.62 0.01
CA THR A 18 -8.22 0.65 -1.06
C THR A 18 -7.82 1.37 -2.34
N ASP A 19 -6.52 1.29 -2.66
CA ASP A 19 -5.92 1.83 -3.89
C ASP A 19 -6.33 1.02 -5.13
N GLY A 20 -6.74 -0.23 -4.96
CA GLY A 20 -7.20 -1.11 -6.02
C GLY A 20 -6.68 -2.51 -5.81
N GLY A 21 -6.37 -3.22 -6.89
CA GLY A 21 -5.84 -4.57 -6.81
C GLY A 21 -5.35 -5.09 -8.14
N ILE A 22 -4.78 -6.29 -8.09
CA ILE A 22 -4.29 -7.02 -9.25
C ILE A 22 -4.48 -8.52 -9.01
N ASP A 23 -4.66 -9.26 -10.09
CA ASP A 23 -4.67 -10.71 -10.06
C ASP A 23 -3.27 -11.22 -10.39
N PHE A 24 -2.66 -11.92 -9.43
CA PHE A 24 -1.40 -12.63 -9.65
C PHE A 24 -1.64 -14.09 -10.04
N GLY A 25 -0.69 -14.66 -10.77
CA GLY A 25 -0.61 -16.10 -10.95
C GLY A 25 0.14 -16.76 -9.79
N THR A 26 0.26 -18.08 -9.86
CA THR A 26 0.87 -18.90 -8.81
C THR A 26 2.38 -18.71 -8.70
N GLU A 27 3.02 -18.10 -9.70
CA GLU A 27 4.43 -17.71 -9.72
C GLU A 27 4.82 -16.76 -8.59
N LEU A 28 3.85 -16.11 -7.94
CA LEU A 28 4.06 -15.31 -6.73
C LEU A 28 4.69 -16.10 -5.57
N PHE A 29 4.53 -17.44 -5.56
CA PHE A 29 5.02 -18.30 -4.49
C PHE A 29 6.05 -19.33 -4.99
N PRO A 30 7.22 -18.89 -5.49
CA PRO A 30 8.19 -19.77 -6.15
C PRO A 30 8.81 -20.82 -5.19
N GLY A 31 8.80 -20.53 -3.88
CA GLY A 31 9.28 -21.46 -2.85
C GLY A 31 8.25 -22.52 -2.42
N THR A 32 7.03 -22.52 -2.98
CA THR A 32 5.96 -23.44 -2.57
C THR A 32 5.75 -24.52 -3.63
N LEU A 33 5.53 -25.77 -3.19
CA LEU A 33 5.28 -26.89 -4.10
C LEU A 33 4.03 -26.64 -4.98
N PRO A 34 4.10 -26.82 -6.30
CA PRO A 34 2.97 -26.57 -7.21
C PRO A 34 1.69 -27.31 -6.84
N ASP A 35 1.79 -28.57 -6.41
CA ASP A 35 0.63 -29.37 -6.00
C ASP A 35 -0.09 -28.81 -4.77
N HIS A 36 0.68 -28.21 -3.85
CA HIS A 36 0.12 -27.53 -2.69
C HIS A 36 -0.67 -26.29 -3.12
N ILE A 37 -0.08 -25.45 -3.98
CA ILE A 37 -0.75 -24.25 -4.51
C ILE A 37 -2.02 -24.66 -5.25
N ALA A 38 -1.95 -25.67 -6.13
CA ALA A 38 -3.09 -26.17 -6.88
C ALA A 38 -4.22 -26.69 -5.97
N ALA A 39 -3.88 -27.35 -4.86
CA ALA A 39 -4.86 -27.79 -3.88
C ALA A 39 -5.56 -26.60 -3.16
N LEU A 40 -4.82 -25.55 -2.81
CA LEU A 40 -5.37 -24.32 -2.24
C LEU A 40 -6.30 -23.61 -3.23
N MET A 41 -5.87 -23.44 -4.49
CA MET A 41 -6.65 -22.79 -5.54
C MET A 41 -7.96 -23.52 -5.82
N ARG A 42 -7.92 -24.86 -5.92
CA ARG A 42 -9.13 -25.70 -6.05
C ARG A 42 -10.07 -25.53 -4.86
N ARG A 43 -9.53 -25.52 -3.64
CA ARG A 43 -10.33 -25.35 -2.41
C ARG A 43 -11.05 -24.00 -2.37
N GLN A 44 -10.42 -22.94 -2.87
CA GLN A 44 -11.01 -21.61 -2.93
C GLN A 44 -11.83 -21.35 -4.20
N HIS A 45 -11.93 -22.33 -5.10
CA HIS A 45 -12.53 -22.17 -6.42
C HIS A 45 -11.96 -20.96 -7.20
N ALA A 46 -10.67 -20.69 -7.01
CA ALA A 46 -9.98 -19.54 -7.56
C ALA A 46 -9.22 -19.90 -8.84
N ALA A 47 -9.26 -19.02 -9.84
CA ALA A 47 -8.48 -19.13 -11.07
C ALA A 47 -7.17 -18.30 -11.01
N SER A 48 -7.14 -17.28 -10.16
CA SER A 48 -6.04 -16.34 -9.93
C SER A 48 -6.00 -15.95 -8.45
N ILE A 49 -4.91 -15.32 -8.02
CA ILE A 49 -4.75 -14.79 -6.66
C ILE A 49 -5.10 -13.29 -6.69
N ALA A 50 -6.38 -13.00 -6.46
CA ALA A 50 -6.86 -11.63 -6.34
C ALA A 50 -6.24 -10.95 -5.11
N THR A 51 -5.50 -9.86 -5.35
CA THR A 51 -4.72 -9.16 -4.32
C THR A 51 -5.10 -7.69 -4.33
N ASN A 52 -5.36 -7.12 -3.14
CA ASN A 52 -5.67 -5.70 -2.99
C ASN A 52 -4.44 -4.92 -2.54
N PHE A 53 -4.32 -3.69 -3.02
CA PHE A 53 -3.42 -2.69 -2.47
C PHE A 53 -4.20 -1.81 -1.51
N ASN A 54 -3.75 -1.78 -0.25
CA ASN A 54 -4.40 -0.99 0.80
C ASN A 54 -3.37 -0.12 1.50
N ALA A 55 -3.71 1.15 1.70
CA ALA A 55 -3.08 2.01 2.69
C ALA A 55 -3.94 2.07 3.96
N VAL A 56 -3.33 2.46 5.08
CA VAL A 56 -4.04 2.60 6.36
C VAL A 56 -3.89 4.02 6.88
N LEU A 57 -5.01 4.72 6.99
CA LEU A 57 -5.09 6.03 7.63
C LEU A 57 -5.43 5.87 9.11
N ILE A 58 -4.63 6.49 9.98
CA ILE A 58 -4.85 6.49 11.43
C ILE A 58 -4.93 7.94 11.90
N ARG A 59 -6.04 8.29 12.56
CA ARG A 59 -6.24 9.60 13.18
C ARG A 59 -6.44 9.45 14.68
N GLU A 60 -5.59 10.08 15.47
CA GLU A 60 -5.67 10.06 16.94
C GLU A 60 -5.01 11.30 17.52
N ALA A 61 -5.63 11.92 18.53
CA ALA A 61 -5.07 13.06 19.27
C ALA A 61 -4.53 14.21 18.38
N GLY A 62 -5.18 14.48 17.25
CA GLY A 62 -4.79 15.52 16.30
C GLY A 62 -3.67 15.14 15.32
N ARG A 63 -3.16 13.90 15.40
CA ARG A 63 -2.21 13.35 14.43
C ARG A 63 -2.93 12.60 13.32
N THR A 64 -2.35 12.66 12.13
CA THR A 64 -2.78 11.99 10.91
C THR A 64 -1.60 11.21 10.34
N VAL A 65 -1.63 9.90 10.56
CA VAL A 65 -0.63 8.96 10.06
C VAL A 65 -1.20 8.22 8.87
N LEU A 66 -0.41 8.10 7.80
CA LEU A 66 -0.71 7.23 6.67
C LEU A 66 0.35 6.14 6.58
N CYS A 67 -0.08 4.87 6.66
CA CYS A 67 0.79 3.72 6.45
C CYS A 67 0.66 3.26 5.00
N ASP A 68 1.77 3.30 4.26
CA ASP A 68 1.89 3.08 2.82
C ASP A 68 1.04 4.02 1.95
N ALA A 69 1.32 4.08 0.65
CA ALA A 69 0.64 4.95 -0.31
C ALA A 69 0.37 4.29 -1.67
N GLY A 70 0.46 2.95 -1.75
CA GLY A 70 0.06 2.21 -2.94
C GLY A 70 1.01 2.33 -4.14
N PRO A 71 0.69 1.58 -5.23
CA PRO A 71 1.50 1.46 -6.45
C PRO A 71 1.46 2.64 -7.42
N ARG A 72 0.57 3.62 -7.24
CA ARG A 72 0.22 4.57 -8.31
C ARG A 72 -0.16 3.78 -9.59
N ASP A 73 0.40 4.13 -10.74
CA ASP A 73 0.14 3.51 -12.04
C ASP A 73 1.14 2.38 -12.39
N LEU A 74 1.96 1.92 -11.43
CA LEU A 74 3.05 0.97 -11.71
C LEU A 74 2.58 -0.49 -11.89
N PHE A 75 1.36 -0.83 -11.44
CA PHE A 75 0.81 -2.20 -11.49
C PHE A 75 -0.40 -2.31 -12.41
N GLY A 76 -0.50 -1.41 -13.39
CA GLY A 76 -1.55 -1.41 -14.40
C GLY A 76 -2.81 -0.64 -13.99
N PRO A 77 -3.90 -0.75 -14.77
CA PRO A 77 -5.05 0.16 -14.67
C PRO A 77 -6.02 -0.19 -13.53
N THR A 78 -5.78 -1.26 -12.79
CA THR A 78 -6.66 -1.74 -11.71
C THR A 78 -6.25 -1.22 -10.33
N CYS A 79 -5.21 -0.39 -10.26
CA CYS A 79 -4.71 0.29 -9.08
C CYS A 79 -4.49 1.79 -9.33
N GLY A 80 -3.91 2.49 -8.37
CA GLY A 80 -3.66 3.93 -8.42
C GLY A 80 -4.86 4.76 -7.97
N PHE A 81 -5.79 4.15 -7.24
CA PHE A 81 -7.02 4.81 -6.77
C PHE A 81 -6.93 5.39 -5.34
N LEU A 82 -5.74 5.44 -4.75
CA LEU A 82 -5.53 6.06 -3.44
C LEU A 82 -6.03 7.51 -3.39
N PRO A 83 -5.82 8.39 -4.39
CA PRO A 83 -6.36 9.76 -4.34
C PRO A 83 -7.88 9.80 -4.19
N GLN A 84 -8.60 8.88 -4.84
CA GLN A 84 -10.06 8.76 -4.71
C GLN A 84 -10.45 8.26 -3.32
N ALA A 85 -9.74 7.27 -2.78
CA ALA A 85 -9.99 6.76 -1.43
C ALA A 85 -9.70 7.83 -0.35
N MET A 86 -8.64 8.61 -0.50
CA MET A 86 -8.30 9.73 0.39
C MET A 86 -9.38 10.82 0.35
N ALA A 87 -9.84 11.19 -0.85
CA ALA A 87 -10.92 12.16 -0.99
C ALA A 87 -12.22 11.67 -0.32
N GLU A 88 -12.54 10.38 -0.43
CA GLU A 88 -13.69 9.76 0.25
C GLU A 88 -13.53 9.77 1.78
N ALA A 89 -12.31 9.62 2.29
CA ALA A 89 -11.97 9.71 3.72
C ALA A 89 -11.79 11.16 4.24
N GLY A 90 -12.01 12.17 3.39
CA GLY A 90 -11.79 13.58 3.71
C GLY A 90 -10.34 13.89 4.10
N LEU A 91 -9.37 13.20 3.48
CA LEU A 91 -7.94 13.38 3.70
C LEU A 91 -7.32 14.18 2.55
N ASP A 92 -6.85 15.39 2.84
CA ASP A 92 -5.93 16.13 1.98
C ASP A 92 -4.49 15.67 2.27
N PRO A 93 -3.65 15.41 1.25
CA PRO A 93 -2.25 15.05 1.45
C PRO A 93 -1.47 15.99 2.39
N VAL A 94 -1.81 17.28 2.44
CA VAL A 94 -1.11 18.24 3.32
C VAL A 94 -1.41 18.03 4.81
N GLN A 95 -2.44 17.26 5.14
CA GLN A 95 -2.82 16.96 6.52
C GLN A 95 -2.03 15.79 7.12
N VAL A 96 -1.37 14.97 6.28
CA VAL A 96 -0.56 13.85 6.75
C VAL A 96 0.70 14.39 7.40
N ASP A 97 0.88 14.12 8.70
CA ASP A 97 2.09 14.50 9.44
C ASP A 97 3.14 13.40 9.46
N THR A 98 2.71 12.14 9.35
CA THR A 98 3.61 10.99 9.36
C THR A 98 3.22 10.03 8.25
N LEU A 99 4.19 9.68 7.42
CA LEU A 99 4.06 8.67 6.39
C LEU A 99 4.92 7.47 6.81
N PHE A 100 4.29 6.36 7.15
CA PHE A 100 4.99 5.16 7.57
C PHE A 100 5.07 4.17 6.41
N ALA A 101 6.27 3.89 5.93
CA ALA A 101 6.49 2.85 4.93
C ALA A 101 6.74 1.51 5.64
N THR A 102 5.88 0.52 5.39
CA THR A 102 6.10 -0.83 5.92
C THR A 102 7.38 -1.44 5.35
N HIS A 103 7.62 -1.22 4.07
CA HIS A 103 8.84 -1.51 3.31
C HIS A 103 8.85 -0.68 2.02
N LEU A 104 9.94 -0.71 1.26
CA LEU A 104 10.11 0.20 0.10
C LEU A 104 9.80 -0.45 -1.26
N HIS A 105 8.97 -1.50 -1.31
CA HIS A 105 8.51 -2.01 -2.60
C HIS A 105 7.60 -0.99 -3.32
N PRO A 106 7.59 -0.99 -4.67
CA PRO A 106 6.85 0.00 -5.44
C PRO A 106 5.35 0.00 -5.18
N ASP A 107 4.73 -1.14 -4.85
CA ASP A 107 3.31 -1.24 -4.52
C ASP A 107 2.93 -0.59 -3.18
N HIS A 108 3.92 -0.19 -2.39
CA HIS A 108 3.71 0.52 -1.12
C HIS A 108 4.07 2.00 -1.23
N ILE A 109 5.16 2.36 -1.92
CA ILE A 109 5.72 3.72 -1.84
C ILE A 109 5.53 4.57 -3.09
N ALA A 110 5.10 4.00 -4.22
CA ALA A 110 5.04 4.74 -5.47
C ALA A 110 4.03 5.89 -5.45
N GLY A 111 2.96 5.80 -4.64
CA GLY A 111 2.03 6.91 -4.41
C GLY A 111 2.53 7.99 -3.45
N MET A 112 3.71 7.81 -2.83
CA MET A 112 4.34 8.85 -2.00
C MET A 112 5.00 9.95 -2.84
N ILE A 113 5.30 9.65 -4.11
CA ILE A 113 5.99 10.53 -5.05
C ILE A 113 5.19 10.71 -6.34
N THR A 114 5.27 11.90 -6.93
CA THR A 114 4.73 12.15 -8.27
C THR A 114 5.60 11.45 -9.32
N PRO A 115 5.11 11.25 -10.56
CA PRO A 115 5.94 10.76 -11.65
C PRO A 115 7.20 11.61 -11.91
N GLN A 116 7.18 12.88 -11.48
CA GLN A 116 8.29 13.82 -11.60
C GLN A 116 9.23 13.80 -10.38
N GLY A 117 8.98 12.93 -9.39
CA GLY A 117 9.82 12.78 -8.19
C GLY A 117 9.55 13.80 -7.09
N ALA A 118 8.46 14.56 -7.16
CA ALA A 118 8.07 15.46 -6.07
C ALA A 118 7.30 14.70 -4.98
N ALA A 119 7.39 15.14 -3.72
CA ALA A 119 6.61 14.56 -2.63
C ALA A 119 5.12 14.86 -2.80
N VAL A 120 4.27 13.82 -2.66
CA VAL A 120 2.80 13.96 -2.64
C VAL A 120 2.30 14.47 -1.29
N PHE A 121 3.01 14.13 -0.21
CA PHE A 121 2.69 14.49 1.17
C PHE A 121 3.73 15.48 1.71
N PRO A 122 3.62 16.78 1.38
CA PRO A 122 4.72 17.73 1.56
C PRO A 122 5.05 18.06 3.02
N ASN A 123 4.13 17.80 3.95
CA ASN A 123 4.29 18.09 5.37
C ASN A 123 4.67 16.85 6.20
N ALA A 124 4.70 15.67 5.58
CA ALA A 124 4.87 14.41 6.30
C ALA A 124 6.35 14.10 6.57
N GLU A 125 6.64 13.63 7.79
CA GLU A 125 7.87 12.89 8.06
C GLU A 125 7.74 11.46 7.51
N LEU A 126 8.67 11.05 6.64
CA LEU A 126 8.75 9.67 6.17
C LEU A 126 9.48 8.81 7.22
N VAL A 127 8.78 7.84 7.78
CA VAL A 127 9.32 6.86 8.72
C VAL A 127 9.48 5.52 7.99
N VAL A 128 10.71 5.01 7.98
CA VAL A 128 11.07 3.71 7.43
C VAL A 128 12.12 3.05 8.31
N THR A 129 12.18 1.73 8.32
CA THR A 129 13.23 1.03 9.07
C THR A 129 14.61 1.28 8.45
N ARG A 130 15.65 1.31 9.28
CA ARG A 130 17.03 1.43 8.80
C ARG A 130 17.43 0.28 7.86
N ALA A 131 16.89 -0.92 8.10
CA ALA A 131 17.22 -2.09 7.28
C ALA A 131 16.71 -1.93 5.85
N GLU A 132 15.46 -1.49 5.68
CA GLU A 132 14.89 -1.18 4.35
C GLU A 132 15.68 -0.06 3.67
N GLN A 133 15.92 1.04 4.38
CA GLN A 133 16.67 2.16 3.81
C GLN A 133 18.09 1.77 3.38
N ALA A 134 18.77 0.90 4.14
CA ALA A 134 20.09 0.40 3.77
C ALA A 134 20.05 -0.54 2.56
N PHE A 135 19.07 -1.44 2.48
CA PHE A 135 18.94 -2.37 1.36
C PHE A 135 18.68 -1.64 0.04
N TRP A 136 17.72 -0.72 0.01
CA TRP A 136 17.32 -0.01 -1.21
C TRP A 136 18.30 1.10 -1.64
N ALA A 137 19.20 1.52 -0.76
CA ALA A 137 20.29 2.44 -1.08
C ALA A 137 21.54 1.74 -1.63
N ASP A 138 21.62 0.41 -1.53
CA ASP A 138 22.71 -0.39 -2.06
C ASP A 138 22.42 -0.80 -3.51
N GLU A 139 23.04 -0.10 -4.46
CA GLU A 139 22.87 -0.39 -5.89
C GLU A 139 23.23 -1.84 -6.24
N ALA A 140 24.15 -2.48 -5.51
CA ALA A 140 24.54 -3.87 -5.73
C ALA A 140 23.48 -4.88 -5.23
N ALA A 141 22.59 -4.46 -4.34
CA ALA A 141 21.48 -5.27 -3.84
C ALA A 141 20.22 -5.14 -4.70
N THR A 142 20.08 -4.03 -5.43
CA THR A 142 18.87 -3.69 -6.22
C THR A 142 19.03 -3.84 -7.74
N GLY A 143 20.25 -4.05 -8.24
CA GLY A 143 20.58 -4.25 -9.67
C GLY A 143 20.76 -5.71 -10.04
#